data_AF-W2TWU0-F1
#
_entry.id   AF-W2TWU0-F1
#
_cell.length_a   1.000
_cell.length_b   1.000
_cell.length_c   1.000
_cell.angle_alpha   90.00
_cell.angle_beta   90.00
_cell.angle_gamma   90.00
#
_symmetry.space_group_name_H-M   'P 1'
#
loop_
_entity.id
_entity.type
_entity.pdbx_description
1 polymer ?
#
loop_
_entity_poly.entity_id
_entity_poly.type
_entity_poly.pdbx_seq_one_letter_code
_entity_poly.pdbx_strand_id
1 'polypeptide(L)'
;MPENSDDGEDECKEIPWDGRYCDRLACWRKTKFGQDKRFRNQVDHCVCTSYFEGDNCDKIIACMNGGELQDHRCICKEGYGGEVCEKKCQKGQVTCSSCSIMTFIALLVSIVAAVVSWQ
;
A
#
# COMPACT_ATOMS: atom_id res chain seq x y z
N MET A 1 2.59 -0.86 44.56
CA MET A 1 2.68 0.24 43.58
C MET A 1 3.81 -0.07 42.63
N PRO A 2 3.54 -0.26 41.33
CA PRO A 2 4.41 0.23 40.28
C PRO A 2 3.81 1.50 39.68
N GLU A 3 4.66 2.50 39.54
CA GLU A 3 4.47 3.66 38.69
C GLU A 3 4.57 3.21 37.22
N ASN A 4 3.69 3.71 36.37
CA ASN A 4 4.03 4.05 35.00
C ASN A 4 3.05 5.12 34.52
N SER A 5 3.66 6.14 33.96
CA SER A 5 3.15 7.47 33.70
C SER A 5 2.43 7.55 32.36
N ASP A 6 1.49 8.49 32.32
CA ASP A 6 1.06 9.27 31.17
C ASP A 6 0.26 8.59 30.05
N ASP A 7 -0.78 9.32 29.64
CA ASP A 7 -1.64 9.15 28.46
C ASP A 7 -2.85 8.21 28.61
N GLY A 8 -3.91 8.74 29.24
CA GLY A 8 -5.23 8.12 29.27
C GLY A 8 -5.91 8.06 27.89
N GLU A 9 -5.50 7.11 27.07
CA GLU A 9 -6.27 6.61 25.94
C GLU A 9 -6.37 5.08 26.09
N ASP A 10 -7.57 4.58 26.39
CA ASP A 10 -7.84 3.15 26.48
C ASP A 10 -7.65 2.53 25.09
N GLU A 11 -6.41 2.14 24.74
CA GLU A 11 -6.16 1.44 23.49
C GLU A 11 -6.95 0.13 23.48
N CYS A 12 -7.78 -0.05 22.45
CA CYS A 12 -8.59 -1.25 22.30
C CYS A 12 -7.70 -2.49 22.11
N LYS A 13 -7.63 -3.31 23.17
CA LYS A 13 -6.82 -4.54 23.21
C LYS A 13 -7.27 -5.58 22.18
N GLU A 14 -8.55 -5.60 21.86
CA GLU A 14 -9.13 -6.54 20.90
C GLU A 14 -9.19 -5.94 19.49
N ILE A 15 -8.48 -6.58 18.56
CA ILE A 15 -8.64 -6.31 17.13
C ILE A 15 -9.94 -6.99 16.67
N PRO A 16 -10.84 -6.33 15.93
CA PRO A 16 -10.63 -5.10 15.16
C PRO A 16 -11.43 -3.90 15.69
N TRP A 17 -11.58 -3.73 17.00
CA TRP A 17 -12.47 -2.71 17.57
C TRP A 17 -11.75 -1.39 17.80
N ASP A 18 -12.43 -0.26 17.68
CA ASP A 18 -11.88 1.06 18.00
C ASP A 18 -12.91 1.99 18.65
N GLY A 19 -12.53 3.25 18.85
CA GLY A 19 -13.33 4.23 19.55
C GLY A 19 -13.06 4.24 21.05
N ARG A 20 -13.61 5.24 21.75
CA ARG A 20 -13.40 5.43 23.20
C ARG A 20 -13.82 4.22 24.03
N TYR A 21 -14.85 3.51 23.58
CA TYR A 21 -15.43 2.37 24.30
C TYR A 21 -15.22 1.04 23.57
N CYS A 22 -14.38 1.00 22.53
CA CYS A 22 -14.10 -0.21 21.75
C CYS A 22 -15.36 -0.91 21.20
N ASP A 23 -16.38 -0.13 20.84
CA ASP A 23 -17.68 -0.59 20.34
C ASP A 23 -17.83 -0.41 18.82
N ARG A 24 -16.89 0.30 18.19
CA ARG A 24 -16.91 0.55 16.76
C ARG A 24 -16.04 -0.46 16.03
N LEU A 25 -16.63 -1.15 15.05
CA LEU A 25 -15.90 -2.08 14.20
C LEU A 25 -14.94 -1.31 13.27
N ALA A 26 -13.66 -1.68 13.28
CA ALA A 26 -12.59 -1.04 12.53
C ALA A 26 -11.67 -2.07 11.85
N CYS A 27 -12.17 -2.70 10.80
CA CYS A 27 -11.51 -3.82 10.12
C CYS A 27 -10.14 -3.50 9.51
N TRP A 28 -9.83 -2.23 9.27
CA TRP A 28 -8.50 -1.79 8.88
C TRP A 28 -7.43 -2.15 9.94
N ARG A 29 -7.79 -2.31 11.23
CA ARG A 29 -6.87 -2.78 12.29
C ARG A 29 -6.42 -4.24 12.11
N LYS A 30 -7.10 -5.05 11.28
CA LYS A 30 -6.64 -6.40 10.90
C LYS A 30 -5.52 -6.39 9.87
N THR A 31 -5.29 -5.26 9.21
CA THR A 31 -4.36 -5.18 8.08
C THR A 31 -2.91 -5.09 8.54
N LYS A 32 -1.99 -5.60 7.70
CA LYS A 32 -0.54 -5.37 7.86
C LYS A 32 -0.20 -3.96 7.38
N PHE A 33 0.90 -3.39 7.86
CA PHE A 33 1.38 -2.09 7.40
C PHE A 33 1.52 -2.06 5.86
N GLY A 34 0.91 -1.08 5.21
CA GLY A 34 0.87 -0.95 3.75
C GLY A 34 -0.24 -1.74 3.05
N GLN A 35 -1.14 -2.41 3.80
CA GLN A 35 -2.23 -3.25 3.28
C GLN A 35 -3.61 -2.85 3.80
N ASP A 36 -3.79 -1.55 4.07
CA ASP A 36 -4.90 -0.92 4.79
C ASP A 36 -6.30 -1.13 4.18
N LYS A 37 -6.38 -1.70 2.97
CA LYS A 37 -7.63 -1.77 2.18
C LYS A 37 -8.12 -3.18 1.87
N ARG A 38 -7.50 -4.20 2.49
CA ARG A 38 -7.86 -5.60 2.25
C ARG A 38 -9.17 -5.99 2.93
N PHE A 39 -9.42 -5.49 4.13
CA PHE A 39 -10.65 -5.74 4.88
C PHE A 39 -11.60 -4.55 4.80
N ARG A 40 -12.91 -4.84 4.81
CA ARG A 40 -13.99 -3.86 4.99
C ARG A 40 -14.89 -4.26 6.15
N ASN A 41 -15.50 -3.26 6.77
CA ASN A 41 -16.53 -3.46 7.78
C ASN A 41 -17.79 -4.06 7.12
N GLN A 42 -18.28 -5.17 7.66
CA GLN A 42 -19.66 -5.61 7.54
C GLN A 42 -20.39 -5.32 8.87
N VAL A 43 -21.67 -5.66 8.96
CA VAL A 43 -22.55 -5.38 10.11
C VAL A 43 -21.87 -5.65 11.45
N ASP A 44 -21.29 -6.83 11.63
CA ASP A 44 -20.74 -7.31 12.90
C ASP A 44 -19.35 -7.98 12.77
N HIS A 45 -18.81 -8.10 11.55
CA HIS A 45 -17.53 -8.75 11.30
C HIS A 45 -16.79 -8.14 10.11
N CYS A 46 -15.53 -8.53 9.96
CA CYS A 46 -14.69 -8.11 8.86
C CYS A 46 -14.75 -9.10 7.70
N VAL A 47 -14.92 -8.57 6.49
CA VAL A 47 -14.83 -9.35 5.26
C VAL A 47 -13.80 -8.77 4.32
N CYS A 48 -13.30 -9.59 3.41
CA CYS A 48 -12.43 -9.12 2.35
C CYS A 48 -13.19 -8.15 1.44
N THR A 49 -12.47 -7.17 0.89
CA THR A 49 -12.95 -6.41 -0.25
C THR A 49 -12.98 -7.31 -1.49
N SER A 50 -13.73 -6.93 -2.52
CA SER A 50 -14.00 -7.78 -3.69
C SER A 50 -12.77 -8.18 -4.53
N TYR A 51 -11.59 -7.69 -4.19
CA TYR A 51 -10.33 -7.92 -4.90
C TYR A 51 -9.39 -8.88 -4.16
N PHE A 52 -9.76 -9.28 -2.93
CA PHE A 52 -8.96 -10.15 -2.07
C PHE A 52 -9.77 -11.34 -1.54
N GLU A 53 -9.08 -12.44 -1.26
CA GLU A 53 -9.65 -13.64 -0.65
C GLU A 53 -8.73 -14.28 0.39
N GLY A 54 -9.26 -15.33 1.04
CA GLY A 54 -8.59 -16.08 2.10
C GLY A 54 -8.88 -15.54 3.49
N ASP A 55 -8.52 -16.30 4.52
CA ASP A 55 -8.83 -15.98 5.92
C ASP A 55 -8.27 -14.62 6.38
N ASN A 56 -7.14 -14.23 5.79
CA ASN A 56 -6.45 -12.97 6.05
C ASN A 56 -6.57 -11.96 4.91
N CYS A 57 -7.44 -12.21 3.91
CA CYS A 57 -7.55 -11.40 2.70
C CYS A 57 -6.20 -11.19 1.99
N ASP A 58 -5.32 -12.20 2.07
CA ASP A 58 -3.94 -12.04 1.64
C ASP A 58 -3.71 -12.34 0.15
N LYS A 59 -4.70 -12.94 -0.52
CA LYS A 59 -4.62 -13.40 -1.90
C LYS A 59 -5.41 -12.49 -2.82
N ILE A 60 -4.76 -11.98 -3.87
CA ILE A 60 -5.39 -11.12 -4.88
C ILE A 60 -6.14 -12.00 -5.88
N ILE A 61 -7.42 -11.66 -6.13
CA ILE A 61 -8.31 -12.38 -7.06
C ILE A 61 -8.80 -11.52 -8.22
N ALA A 62 -8.68 -10.20 -8.12
CA ALA A 62 -9.11 -9.29 -9.16
C ALA A 62 -8.33 -7.96 -9.09
N CYS A 63 -8.30 -7.25 -10.21
CA CYS A 63 -7.61 -5.97 -10.35
C CYS A 63 -8.59 -4.86 -10.72
N MET A 64 -8.37 -3.65 -10.19
CA MET A 64 -9.12 -2.45 -10.54
C MET A 64 -8.60 -1.82 -11.84
N ASN A 65 -9.36 -0.86 -12.37
CA ASN A 65 -8.95 0.02 -13.48
C ASN A 65 -8.44 -0.72 -14.73
N GLY A 66 -8.94 -1.94 -14.96
CA GLY A 66 -8.59 -2.76 -16.11
C GLY A 66 -7.18 -3.33 -16.06
N GLY A 67 -6.57 -3.46 -14.87
CA GLY A 67 -5.37 -4.26 -14.67
C GLY A 67 -5.62 -5.76 -14.93
N GLU A 68 -4.57 -6.49 -15.23
CA GLU A 68 -4.62 -7.93 -15.51
C GLU A 68 -4.05 -8.72 -14.33
N LEU A 69 -4.74 -9.78 -13.92
CA LEU A 69 -4.25 -10.66 -12.87
C LEU A 69 -3.31 -11.71 -13.46
N GLN A 70 -2.04 -11.67 -13.08
CA GLN A 70 -1.02 -12.66 -13.45
C GLN A 70 -0.32 -13.15 -12.17
N ASP A 71 -0.30 -14.47 -11.93
CA ASP A 71 0.37 -15.09 -10.78
C ASP A 71 0.03 -14.44 -9.41
N HIS A 72 -1.27 -14.19 -9.17
CA HIS A 72 -1.76 -13.52 -7.95
C HIS A 72 -1.23 -12.09 -7.74
N ARG A 73 -0.83 -11.42 -8.82
CA ARG A 73 -0.42 -10.01 -8.83
C ARG A 73 -1.14 -9.27 -9.94
N CYS A 74 -1.43 -7.99 -9.70
CA CYS A 74 -2.04 -7.14 -10.71
C CYS A 74 -0.98 -6.43 -11.55
N ILE A 75 -1.05 -6.60 -12.87
CA ILE A 75 -0.31 -5.83 -13.86
C ILE A 75 -1.16 -4.62 -14.23
N CYS A 76 -0.76 -3.44 -13.74
CA CYS A 76 -1.53 -2.22 -13.92
C CYS A 76 -1.31 -1.59 -15.29
N LYS A 77 -2.39 -1.02 -15.85
CA LYS A 77 -2.32 -0.20 -17.05
C LYS A 77 -1.59 1.11 -16.78
N GLU A 78 -1.14 1.74 -17.86
CA GLU A 78 -0.48 3.05 -17.81
C GLU A 78 -1.34 4.07 -17.04
N GLY A 79 -0.70 4.79 -16.13
CA GLY A 79 -1.37 5.78 -15.29
C GLY A 79 -2.06 5.23 -14.04
N TYR A 80 -1.93 3.92 -13.75
CA TYR A 80 -2.41 3.30 -12.51
C TYR A 80 -1.30 2.53 -11.80
N GLY A 81 -1.42 2.42 -10.48
CA GLY A 81 -0.51 1.68 -9.61
C GLY A 81 -1.21 1.27 -8.32
N GLY A 82 -0.45 0.71 -7.38
CA GLY A 82 -1.01 0.06 -6.19
C GLY A 82 -1.08 -1.45 -6.36
N GLU A 83 -1.52 -2.14 -5.32
CA GLU A 83 -1.51 -3.60 -5.28
C GLU A 83 -2.58 -4.21 -6.20
N VAL A 84 -3.73 -3.54 -6.29
CA VAL A 84 -4.84 -3.94 -7.16
C VAL A 84 -5.14 -2.84 -8.19
N CYS A 85 -4.14 -2.01 -8.52
CA CYS A 85 -4.27 -0.90 -9.46
C CYS A 85 -5.27 0.19 -9.04
N GLU A 86 -5.49 0.38 -7.75
CA GLU A 86 -6.46 1.32 -7.18
C GLU A 86 -5.97 2.78 -7.18
N LYS A 87 -4.66 3.01 -7.29
CA LYS A 87 -4.06 4.34 -7.23
C LYS A 87 -3.91 4.90 -8.65
N LYS A 88 -4.39 6.12 -8.87
CA LYS A 88 -4.16 6.84 -10.12
C LYS A 88 -2.83 7.59 -10.04
N CYS A 89 -1.96 7.36 -11.01
CA CYS A 89 -0.70 8.06 -11.14
C CYS A 89 -0.95 9.44 -11.74
N GLN A 90 -0.50 10.50 -11.08
CA GLN A 90 -0.58 11.83 -11.68
C GLN A 90 0.45 11.95 -12.81
N LYS A 91 0.01 12.45 -13.96
CA LYS A 91 0.92 12.70 -15.10
C LYS A 91 2.00 13.69 -14.68
N GLY A 92 3.27 13.32 -14.85
CA GLY A 92 4.42 14.16 -14.47
C GLY A 92 4.96 13.92 -13.05
N GLN A 93 4.33 13.05 -12.24
CA GLN A 93 4.88 12.64 -10.95
C GLN A 93 5.50 11.23 -11.06
N VAL A 94 6.75 11.11 -10.61
CA VAL A 94 7.57 9.88 -10.58
C VAL A 94 7.10 8.83 -9.56
N THR A 95 5.94 9.01 -8.94
CA THR A 95 5.49 8.21 -7.79
C THR A 95 4.98 6.82 -8.14
N CYS A 96 4.76 6.51 -9.42
CA CYS A 96 4.33 5.17 -9.87
C CYS A 96 5.42 4.33 -10.55
N SER A 97 6.61 4.90 -10.77
CA SER A 97 7.78 4.16 -11.25
C SER A 97 9.00 4.68 -10.51
N SER A 98 9.43 3.95 -9.50
CA SER A 98 10.86 3.88 -9.19
C SER A 98 11.57 3.52 -10.50
N CYS A 99 12.40 4.35 -11.11
CA CYS A 99 13.65 4.84 -10.56
C CYS A 99 14.14 6.06 -11.39
N SER A 100 13.99 7.29 -10.88
CA SER A 100 14.60 8.50 -11.48
C SER A 100 16.13 8.46 -11.50
N ILE A 101 16.76 7.45 -10.91
CA ILE A 101 18.22 7.28 -10.87
C ILE A 101 18.78 6.95 -12.27
N MET A 102 17.96 6.37 -13.17
CA MET A 102 18.38 6.05 -14.54
C MET A 102 18.74 7.30 -15.36
N THR A 103 18.06 8.44 -15.15
CA THR A 103 18.37 9.67 -15.89
C THR A 103 19.65 10.34 -15.39
N PHE A 104 19.88 10.33 -14.08
CA PHE A 104 21.10 10.90 -13.49
C PHE A 104 22.36 10.10 -13.85
N ILE A 105 22.28 8.75 -13.85
CA ILE A 105 23.42 7.90 -14.24
C ILE A 105 23.76 8.12 -15.72
N ALA A 106 22.77 8.17 -16.61
CA ALA A 106 23.00 8.41 -18.04
C ALA A 106 23.70 9.76 -18.30
N LEU A 107 23.31 10.80 -17.56
CA LEU A 107 23.93 12.13 -17.63
C LEU A 107 25.38 12.11 -17.13
N LEU A 108 25.64 11.47 -15.98
CA LEU A 108 26.98 11.36 -15.43
C LEU A 108 27.93 10.55 -16.32
N VAL A 109 27.47 9.42 -16.87
CA VAL A 109 28.26 8.59 -17.80
C VAL A 109 28.61 9.38 -19.07
N SER A 110 27.68 10.18 -19.58
CA SER A 110 27.92 11.03 -20.77
C SER A 110 28.96 12.11 -20.50
N ILE A 111 28.90 12.76 -19.32
CA ILE A 111 29.86 13.79 -18.92
C ILE A 111 31.25 13.18 -18.73
N VAL A 112 31.36 12.04 -18.04
CA VAL A 112 32.65 11.36 -17.83
C VAL A 112 33.24 10.90 -19.16
N ALA A 113 32.44 10.33 -20.06
CA ALA A 113 32.90 9.94 -21.39
C ALA A 113 33.40 11.15 -22.21
N ALA A 114 32.71 12.30 -22.11
CA ALA A 114 33.15 13.53 -22.76
C ALA A 114 34.49 14.03 -22.18
N VAL A 115 34.67 14.05 -20.86
CA VAL A 115 35.93 14.49 -20.23
C VAL A 115 37.10 13.57 -20.62
N VAL A 116 36.90 12.25 -20.60
CA VAL A 116 37.95 11.27 -20.97
C VAL A 116 38.31 11.35 -22.45
N SER A 117 37.39 11.76 -23.32
CA SER A 117 37.64 11.93 -24.76
C SER A 117 38.37 13.23 -25.13
N TRP A 118 38.53 14.15 -24.17
CA TRP A 118 39.20 15.46 -24.33
C TRP A 118 40.56 15.50 -23.59
N GLN A 119 41.13 14.34 -23.28
CA GLN A 119 42.44 14.13 -22.67
C GLN A 119 43.28 13.21 -23.55
#